data_AF-A0A6B3GVG5-F1
#
_entry.id   AF-A0A6B3GVG5-F1
#
_cell.length_a   1.000
_cell.length_b   1.000
_cell.length_c   1.000
_cell.angle_alpha   90.00
_cell.angle_beta   90.00
_cell.angle_gamma   90.00
#
_symmetry.space_group_name_H-M   'P 1'
#
loop_
_entity.id
_entity.type
_entity.pdbx_description
1 polymer ?
#
loop_
_entity_poly.entity_id
_entity_poly.type
_entity_poly.pdbx_seq_one_letter_code
_entity_poly.pdbx_strand_id
1 'polypeptide(L)'
;AEAIFLNAKIESELIELDDDEALELLQSMGQEEPGLATLGRVGFDILGLQTYLTAGPKEARAWTIKKGATAPEAAGVIHTDFQKGF
;
A
#
# COMPACT_ATOMS: atom_id res chain seq x y z
N ALA A 1 1.87 -19.35 7.82
CA ALA A 1 2.25 -18.20 6.99
C ALA A 1 1.14 -18.01 5.97
N GLU A 2 0.75 -16.77 5.71
CA GLU A 2 -0.17 -16.46 4.61
C GLU A 2 0.52 -16.79 3.28
N ALA A 3 -0.20 -17.43 2.36
CA ALA A 3 0.31 -17.79 1.04
C ALA A 3 -0.45 -16.98 -0.01
N ILE A 4 0.29 -16.45 -0.98
CA ILE A 4 -0.26 -15.63 -2.07
C ILE A 4 0.06 -16.34 -3.38
N PHE A 5 -0.94 -16.46 -4.25
CA PHE A 5 -0.78 -16.98 -5.60
C PHE A 5 -0.42 -15.83 -6.52
N LEU A 6 0.70 -15.96 -7.25
CA LEU A 6 1.19 -14.93 -8.14
C LEU A 6 1.72 -15.57 -9.42
N ASN A 7 1.31 -15.03 -10.56
CA ASN A 7 1.83 -15.43 -11.87
C ASN A 7 2.69 -14.30 -12.43
N ALA A 8 4.02 -14.44 -12.30
CA ALA A 8 4.97 -13.41 -12.69
C ALA A 8 4.84 -12.97 -14.17
N LYS A 9 4.40 -13.86 -15.07
CA LYS A 9 4.18 -13.50 -16.48
C LYS A 9 3.01 -12.55 -16.63
N ILE A 10 1.89 -12.84 -15.97
CA ILE A 10 0.69 -12.00 -15.97
C ILE A 10 0.99 -10.64 -15.33
N GLU A 11 1.71 -10.61 -14.21
CA GLU A 11 2.10 -9.34 -13.57
C GLU A 11 2.95 -8.46 -14.50
N SER A 12 3.84 -9.07 -15.30
CA SER A 12 4.63 -8.34 -16.29
C SER A 12 3.78 -7.82 -17.44
N GLU A 13 2.80 -8.60 -17.90
CA GLU A 13 1.87 -8.18 -18.96
C GLU A 13 0.99 -7.01 -18.48
N LEU A 14 0.47 -7.06 -17.25
CA LEU A 14 -0.33 -5.99 -16.65
C LEU A 14 0.38 -4.63 -16.59
N ILE A 15 1.72 -4.60 -16.49
CA ILE A 15 2.51 -3.36 -16.45
C ILE A 15 2.57 -2.67 -17.83
N GLU A 16 2.42 -3.44 -18.90
CA GLU A 16 2.51 -2.94 -20.28
C GLU A 16 1.15 -2.47 -20.83
N LEU A 17 0.05 -2.84 -20.17
CA LEU A 17 -1.31 -2.48 -20.54
C LEU A 17 -1.73 -1.12 -19.96
N ASP A 18 -2.69 -0.47 -20.60
CA ASP A 18 -3.40 0.64 -19.97
C ASP A 18 -4.39 0.15 -18.90
N ASP A 19 -4.94 1.08 -18.12
CA ASP A 19 -5.79 0.75 -16.97
C ASP A 19 -7.05 -0.04 -17.36
N ASP A 20 -7.64 0.26 -18.52
CA ASP A 20 -8.88 -0.40 -18.99
C ASP A 20 -8.57 -1.82 -19.49
N GLU A 21 -7.51 -1.98 -20.29
CA GLU A 21 -7.03 -3.29 -20.78
C GLU A 21 -6.56 -4.21 -19.64
N ALA A 22 -5.82 -3.65 -18.67
CA ALA A 22 -5.37 -4.38 -17.48
C ALA A 22 -6.56 -4.89 -16.67
N LEU A 23 -7.60 -4.05 -16.50
CA LEU A 23 -8.82 -4.42 -15.80
C LEU A 23 -9.58 -5.54 -16.52
N GLU A 24 -9.72 -5.46 -17.84
CA GLU A 24 -10.35 -6.54 -18.64
C GLU A 24 -9.59 -7.87 -18.49
N LEU A 25 -8.25 -7.84 -18.53
CA LEU A 25 -7.42 -9.03 -18.35
C LEU A 25 -7.63 -9.65 -16.96
N LEU A 26 -7.58 -8.83 -15.89
CA LEU A 26 -7.82 -9.29 -14.52
C LEU A 26 -9.21 -9.94 -14.38
N GLN A 27 -10.25 -9.28 -14.89
CA GLN A 27 -11.62 -9.79 -14.85
C GLN A 27 -11.78 -11.10 -15.61
N SER A 28 -11.12 -11.25 -16.77
CA SER A 28 -11.14 -12.49 -17.55
C SER A 28 -10.57 -13.69 -16.78
N MET A 29 -9.68 -13.41 -15.81
CA MET A 29 -9.06 -14.40 -14.93
C MET A 29 -9.75 -14.54 -13.57
N GLY A 30 -10.83 -13.79 -13.33
CA GLY A 30 -11.54 -13.78 -12.04
C GLY A 30 -10.75 -13.09 -10.92
N GLN A 31 -9.88 -12.14 -11.26
CA GLN A 31 -9.11 -11.33 -10.31
C GLN A 31 -9.64 -9.90 -10.27
N GLU A 32 -9.63 -9.31 -9.08
CA GLU A 32 -10.06 -7.91 -8.86
C GLU A 32 -8.87 -6.95 -8.73
N GLU A 33 -7.69 -7.46 -8.38
CA GLU A 33 -6.46 -6.70 -8.23
C GLU A 33 -5.26 -7.51 -8.77
N PRO A 34 -4.17 -6.84 -9.23
CA PRO A 34 -2.91 -7.51 -9.52
C PRO A 34 -2.36 -8.24 -8.29
N GLY A 35 -1.76 -9.42 -8.48
CA GLY A 35 -1.16 -10.19 -7.39
C GLY A 35 0.00 -9.44 -6.71
N LEU A 36 0.71 -8.56 -7.44
CA LEU A 36 1.71 -7.68 -6.84
C LEU A 36 1.10 -6.68 -5.84
N ALA A 37 -0.14 -6.23 -6.04
CA ALA A 37 -0.82 -5.37 -5.08
C ALA A 37 -1.13 -6.12 -3.78
N THR A 38 -1.63 -7.36 -3.89
CA THR A 38 -1.83 -8.26 -2.75
C THR A 38 -0.51 -8.54 -2.02
N LEU A 39 0.57 -8.82 -2.76
CA LEU A 39 1.90 -9.04 -2.20
C LEU A 39 2.40 -7.83 -1.41
N GLY A 40 2.25 -6.64 -1.95
CA GLY A 40 2.62 -5.38 -1.28
C GLY A 40 1.86 -5.21 0.04
N ARG A 41 0.53 -5.41 0.02
CA ARG A 41 -0.33 -5.30 1.21
C ARG A 41 0.03 -6.31 2.30
N VAL A 42 0.19 -7.59 1.95
CA VAL A 42 0.55 -8.64 2.91
C VAL A 42 1.96 -8.44 3.44
N GLY A 43 2.93 -8.08 2.59
CA GLY A 43 4.29 -7.76 3.01
C GLY A 43 4.33 -6.59 4.00
N PHE A 44 3.56 -5.53 3.74
CA PHE A 44 3.42 -4.38 4.62
C PHE A 44 2.85 -4.78 5.99
N ASP A 45 1.85 -5.65 6.01
CA ASP A 45 1.25 -6.19 7.23
C ASP A 45 2.23 -7.03 8.05
N ILE A 46 2.96 -7.94 7.39
CA ILE A 46 4.00 -8.82 7.98
C ILE A 46 5.13 -8.00 8.59
N LEU A 47 5.50 -6.87 7.98
CA LEU A 47 6.49 -5.94 8.52
C LEU A 47 5.98 -5.16 9.75
N GLY A 48 4.73 -5.40 10.16
CA GLY A 48 4.08 -4.72 11.27
C GLY A 48 3.88 -3.24 10.98
N LEU A 49 3.61 -2.88 9.73
CA LEU A 49 3.37 -1.50 9.31
C LEU A 49 1.88 -1.21 9.19
N GLN A 50 1.51 0.07 9.31
CA GLN A 50 0.17 0.59 9.07
C GLN A 50 0.27 1.99 8.46
N THR A 51 -0.83 2.47 7.89
CA THR A 51 -0.91 3.78 7.22
C THR A 51 -1.86 4.70 7.98
N TYR A 52 -1.49 5.97 8.14
CA TYR A 52 -2.44 7.04 8.45
C TYR A 52 -2.42 8.12 7.36
N LEU A 53 -3.48 8.91 7.29
CA LEU A 53 -3.66 9.91 6.24
C LEU A 53 -3.56 11.33 6.79
N THR A 54 -2.89 12.20 6.05
CA THR A 54 -3.09 13.64 6.12
C THR A 54 -3.85 14.07 4.89
N ALA A 55 -4.89 14.90 5.04
CA ALA A 55 -5.69 15.40 3.93
C ALA A 55 -5.94 16.89 4.09
N GLY A 56 -5.74 17.64 3.01
CA GLY A 56 -6.03 19.06 2.92
C GLY A 56 -6.12 19.54 1.47
N PRO A 57 -6.46 20.82 1.23
CA PRO A 57 -6.71 21.32 -0.12
C PRO A 57 -5.51 21.23 -1.08
N LYS A 58 -4.29 21.17 -0.54
CA LYS A 58 -3.05 21.07 -1.32
C LYS A 58 -2.57 19.64 -1.52
N GLU A 59 -2.82 18.75 -0.56
CA GLU A 59 -2.22 17.42 -0.54
C GLU A 59 -3.10 16.46 0.26
N ALA A 60 -3.23 15.24 -0.27
CA ALA A 60 -3.59 14.05 0.48
C ALA A 60 -2.40 13.10 0.46
N ARG A 61 -1.98 12.61 1.63
CA ARG A 61 -0.78 11.77 1.74
C ARG A 61 -0.99 10.63 2.74
N ALA A 62 -0.52 9.46 2.34
CA ALA A 62 -0.37 8.28 3.17
C ALA A 62 1.00 8.26 3.84
N TRP A 63 1.02 8.07 5.16
CA TRP A 63 2.22 7.99 5.98
C TRP A 63 2.36 6.60 6.60
N THR A 64 3.53 5.99 6.42
CA THR A 64 3.85 4.66 6.94
C THR A 64 4.39 4.75 8.36
N ILE A 65 3.77 4.03 9.29
CA ILE A 65 4.20 3.90 10.69
C ILE A 65 4.19 2.43 11.11
N LYS A 66 4.83 2.10 12.24
CA LYS A 66 4.69 0.79 12.86
C LYS A 66 3.30 0.66 13.51
N LYS A 67 2.74 -0.54 13.48
CA LYS A 67 1.53 -0.88 14.23
C LYS A 67 1.75 -0.61 15.72
N GLY A 68 0.78 0.07 16.34
CA GLY A 68 0.86 0.47 17.74
C GLY A 68 1.68 1.72 18.03
N ALA A 69 2.23 2.40 17.01
CA ALA A 69 2.85 3.70 17.20
C ALA A 69 1.86 4.69 17.84
N THR A 70 2.34 5.42 18.84
CA THR A 70 1.60 6.48 19.52
C THR A 70 1.44 7.70 18.61
N ALA A 71 0.52 8.60 18.97
CA ALA A 71 0.30 9.82 18.19
C ALA A 71 1.55 10.74 18.10
N PRO A 72 2.35 10.95 19.18
CA PRO A 72 3.64 11.65 19.06
C PRO A 72 4.61 11.00 18.08
N GLU A 73 4.75 9.67 18.12
CA GLU A 73 5.66 8.93 17.23
C GLU A 73 5.20 9.02 15.77
N ALA A 74 3.90 8.91 15.53
CA ALA A 74 3.33 9.09 14.19
C ALA A 74 3.57 10.52 13.67
N ALA A 75 3.35 11.54 14.50
CA ALA A 75 3.62 12.93 14.13
C ALA A 75 5.12 13.17 13.83
N GLY A 76 6.01 12.46 14.53
CA GLY A 76 7.45 12.45 14.31
C GLY A 76 7.87 12.05 12.88
N VAL A 77 7.07 11.22 12.20
CA VAL A 77 7.32 10.82 10.80
C VAL A 77 7.10 11.99 9.83
N ILE A 78 6.23 12.94 10.16
CA ILE A 78 6.06 14.18 9.39
C ILE A 78 7.21 15.13 9.68
N HIS A 79 7.51 15.35 10.97
CA HIS A 79 8.61 16.20 11.42
C HIS A 79 9.02 15.84 12.85
N THR A 80 10.33 15.78 13.13
CA THR A 80 10.87 15.36 14.44
C THR A 80 10.49 16.29 15.59
N ASP A 81 10.26 17.58 15.32
CA ASP A 81 9.79 18.52 16.33
C ASP A 81 8.37 18.23 16.81
N PHE A 82 7.51 17.66 15.97
CA PHE A 82 6.15 17.29 16.39
C PHE A 82 6.17 16.20 17.45
N GLN A 83 7.09 15.24 17.38
CA GLN A 83 7.19 14.21 18.41
C GLN A 83 7.58 14.78 19.79
N LYS A 84 8.39 15.84 19.82
CA LYS A 84 8.81 16.49 21.07
C LYS A 84 7.74 17.41 21.66
N GLY A 85 6.91 18.01 20.80
CA GLY A 85 5.92 19.02 21.16
C GLY A 85 4.47 18.54 21.21
N PHE A 86 4.24 17.23 21.04
CA PHE A 86 2.92 16.60 21.10
C PHE A 86 2.42 16.49 22.54
#